data_AF-U9VZV3-F1
#
_entry.id   AF-U9VZV3-F1
#
_cell.length_a   1.000
_cell.length_b   1.000
_cell.length_c   1.000
_cell.angle_alpha   90.00
_cell.angle_beta   90.00
_cell.angle_gamma   90.00
#
_symmetry.space_group_name_H-M   'P 1'
#
loop_
_entity.id
_entity.type
_entity.pdbx_description
1 polymer ?
#
loop_
_entity_poly.entity_id
_entity_poly.type
_entity_poly.pdbx_seq_one_letter_code
_entity_poly.pdbx_strand_id
1 'polypeptide(L)'
;MQSSLTTGRVSHQLLKLSLPMVWGVLAILAFSLADTYFIAQLGTNELAAISFTFPVVSILASVAMGLGTGAASVIAREIGKEHQASYDSRTTE
;
A
#
# COMPACT_ATOMS: atom_id res chain seq x y z
N MET A 1 -8.34 15.39 -17.23
CA MET A 1 -9.25 14.26 -16.95
C MET A 1 -9.75 14.39 -15.52
N GLN A 2 -10.76 15.21 -15.28
CA GLN A 2 -11.29 15.49 -13.94
C GLN A 2 -12.57 14.66 -13.76
N SER A 3 -12.39 13.36 -13.52
CA SER A 3 -13.52 12.48 -13.25
C SER A 3 -13.96 12.69 -11.81
N SER A 4 -15.07 13.40 -11.64
CA SER A 4 -15.73 13.66 -10.37
C SER A 4 -15.86 12.37 -9.54
N LEU A 5 -14.98 12.19 -8.54
CA LEU A 5 -14.97 11.03 -7.64
C LEU A 5 -16.07 11.11 -6.57
N THR A 6 -16.85 12.19 -6.57
CA THR A 6 -17.87 12.53 -5.58
C THR A 6 -19.29 12.58 -6.16
N THR A 7 -19.48 12.30 -7.46
CA THR A 7 -20.81 12.36 -8.11
C THR A 7 -21.16 10.99 -8.70
N GLY A 8 -21.62 10.08 -7.85
CA GLY A 8 -22.08 8.74 -8.21
C GLY A 8 -22.21 7.84 -6.98
N ARG A 9 -23.00 6.76 -7.05
CA ARG A 9 -23.20 5.80 -5.94
C ARG A 9 -21.84 5.38 -5.40
N VAL A 10 -21.47 5.88 -4.22
CA VAL A 10 -20.15 5.72 -3.56
C VAL A 10 -19.69 4.26 -3.56
N SER A 11 -20.63 3.31 -3.46
CA SER A 11 -20.40 1.88 -3.54
C SER A 11 -19.74 1.41 -4.84
N HIS A 12 -20.15 1.91 -6.01
CA HIS A 12 -19.60 1.47 -7.29
C HIS A 12 -18.17 1.99 -7.50
N GLN A 13 -17.89 3.21 -7.07
CA GLN A 13 -16.56 3.82 -7.20
C GLN A 13 -15.57 3.17 -6.23
N LEU A 14 -15.99 2.91 -4.99
CA LEU A 14 -15.23 2.13 -4.02
C LEU A 14 -14.91 0.74 -4.56
N LEU A 15 -15.90 0.02 -5.11
CA LEU A 15 -15.65 -1.30 -5.70
C LEU A 15 -14.64 -1.24 -6.85
N LYS A 16 -14.74 -0.24 -7.74
CA LYS A 16 -13.83 -0.10 -8.89
C LYS A 16 -12.38 0.20 -8.50
N LEU A 17 -12.16 0.89 -7.37
CA LEU A 17 -10.82 1.17 -6.84
C LEU A 17 -10.30 0.06 -5.93
N SER A 18 -11.18 -0.57 -5.14
CA SER A 18 -10.82 -1.65 -4.21
C SER A 18 -10.52 -2.96 -4.92
N LEU A 19 -11.20 -3.27 -6.03
CA LEU A 19 -10.96 -4.52 -6.78
C LEU A 19 -9.50 -4.71 -7.22
N PRO A 20 -8.85 -3.73 -7.89
CA PRO A 20 -7.44 -3.86 -8.27
C PRO A 20 -6.50 -3.89 -7.06
N MET A 21 -6.82 -3.15 -5.99
CA MET A 21 -6.02 -3.19 -4.75
C MET A 21 -6.05 -4.56 -4.07
N VAL A 22 -7.23 -5.17 -3.97
CA VAL A 22 -7.38 -6.52 -3.40
C VAL A 22 -6.61 -7.55 -4.24
N TRP A 23 -6.68 -7.46 -5.57
CA TRP A 23 -5.92 -8.35 -6.45
C TRP A 23 -4.40 -8.19 -6.26
N GLY A 24 -3.92 -6.96 -6.12
CA GLY A 24 -2.51 -6.68 -5.84
C GLY A 24 -2.04 -7.28 -4.51
N VAL A 25 -2.82 -7.11 -3.45
CA VAL A 25 -2.50 -7.69 -2.13
C VAL A 25 -2.55 -9.23 -2.18
N LEU A 26 -3.52 -9.82 -2.87
CA LEU A 26 -3.59 -11.27 -3.07
C LEU A 26 -2.35 -11.82 -3.80
N ALA A 27 -1.87 -11.11 -4.82
CA ALA A 27 -0.65 -11.50 -5.53
C ALA A 27 0.59 -11.45 -4.62
N ILE A 28 0.72 -10.41 -3.79
CA ILE A 28 1.82 -10.27 -2.83
C ILE A 28 1.80 -11.41 -1.79
N LEU A 29 0.61 -11.75 -1.27
CA LEU A 29 0.45 -12.85 -0.33
C LEU A 29 0.77 -14.21 -0.97
N ALA A 30 0.29 -14.45 -2.20
CA ALA A 30 0.58 -15.67 -2.94
C ALA A 30 2.08 -15.82 -3.21
N PHE A 31 2.76 -14.73 -3.59
CA PHE A 31 4.21 -14.72 -3.78
C PHE A 31 4.95 -15.01 -2.47
N SER A 32 4.57 -14.36 -1.37
CA SER A 32 5.19 -14.57 -0.07
C SER A 32 5.02 -16.01 0.42
N LEU A 33 3.86 -16.62 0.15
CA LEU A 33 3.58 -18.02 0.50
C LEU A 33 4.39 -18.99 -0.36
N ALA A 34 4.48 -18.74 -1.67
CA ALA A 34 5.29 -19.53 -2.58
C ALA A 34 6.77 -19.45 -2.21
N ASP A 35 7.29 -18.24 -1.99
CA ASP A 35 8.67 -18.01 -1.54
C ASP A 35 8.96 -18.80 -0.26
N THR A 36 8.11 -18.67 0.76
CA THR A 36 8.25 -19.44 2.01
C THR A 36 8.19 -20.95 1.79
N TYR A 37 7.29 -21.43 0.92
CA TYR A 37 7.14 -22.86 0.61
C TYR A 37 8.37 -23.45 -0.10
N PHE A 38 8.89 -22.77 -1.13
CA PHE A 38 10.09 -23.20 -1.84
C PHE A 38 11.33 -23.15 -0.93
N ILE A 39 11.45 -22.12 -0.09
CA ILE A 39 12.58 -22.04 0.84
C ILE A 39 12.47 -23.12 1.93
N ALA A 40 11.27 -23.43 2.42
CA ALA A 40 11.07 -24.52 3.38
C ALA A 40 11.41 -25.91 2.80
N GLN A 41 11.36 -26.06 1.47
CA GLN A 41 11.63 -27.33 0.78
C GLN A 41 13.14 -27.56 0.50
N LEU A 42 13.99 -26.54 0.67
CA LEU A 42 15.44 -26.64 0.42
C LEU A 42 16.21 -27.41 1.50
N GLY A 43 15.68 -27.56 2.72
CA GLY A 43 16.27 -28.40 3.78
C GLY A 43 16.37 -27.71 5.15
N THR A 44 16.69 -28.49 6.19
CA THR A 44 16.82 -28.03 7.59
C THR A 44 17.93 -26.99 7.79
N ASN A 45 18.92 -26.95 6.89
CA ASN A 45 20.05 -26.02 6.97
C ASN A 45 19.67 -24.63 6.41
N GLU A 46 18.80 -24.60 5.40
CA GLU A 46 18.29 -23.43 4.71
C GLU A 46 17.21 -22.73 5.55
N LEU A 47 16.39 -23.49 6.28
CA LEU A 47 15.46 -22.95 7.27
C LEU A 47 16.18 -22.28 8.46
N ALA A 48 17.32 -22.82 8.87
CA ALA A 48 18.18 -22.20 9.88
C ALA A 48 18.81 -20.88 9.38
N ALA A 49 19.20 -20.83 8.09
CA ALA A 49 19.70 -19.61 7.46
C ALA A 49 18.64 -18.50 7.32
N ILE A 50 17.36 -18.85 7.11
CA ILE A 50 16.26 -17.86 7.15
C ILE A 50 16.17 -17.20 8.52
N SER A 51 16.26 -17.97 9.61
CA SER A 51 16.16 -17.41 10.97
C SER A 51 17.27 -16.39 11.25
N PHE A 52 18.43 -16.54 10.60
CA PHE A 52 19.53 -15.58 10.65
C PHE A 52 19.29 -14.31 9.81
N THR A 53 18.53 -14.44 8.73
CA THR A 53 18.22 -13.35 7.78
C THR A 53 16.93 -12.59 8.16
N PHE A 54 16.05 -13.23 8.92
CA PHE A 54 14.76 -12.69 9.37
C PHE A 54 14.87 -11.33 10.08
N PRO A 55 15.81 -11.11 11.01
CA PRO A 55 15.96 -9.80 11.67
C PRO A 55 16.37 -8.71 10.68
N VAL A 56 17.26 -9.03 9.73
CA VAL A 56 17.77 -8.08 8.73
C VAL A 56 16.64 -7.66 7.78
N VAL A 57 15.87 -8.63 7.27
CA VAL A 57 14.71 -8.37 6.41
C VAL A 57 13.62 -7.61 7.17
N SER A 58 13.38 -7.93 8.44
CA SER A 58 12.39 -7.23 9.27
C SER A 58 12.75 -5.75 9.48
N ILE A 59 14.04 -5.44 9.72
CA ILE A 59 14.52 -4.06 9.83
C ILE A 59 14.36 -3.32 8.50
N LEU A 60 14.81 -3.93 7.39
CA LEU A 60 14.67 -3.36 6.05
C LEU A 60 13.21 -3.11 5.68
N ALA A 61 12.32 -4.07 5.94
CA ALA A 61 10.89 -3.95 5.70
C ALA A 61 10.27 -2.83 6.56
N SER A 62 10.67 -2.73 7.83
CA SER A 62 10.19 -1.66 8.72
C SER A 62 10.61 -0.28 8.24
N VAL A 63 11.85 -0.12 7.77
CA VAL A 63 12.34 1.14 7.19
C VAL A 63 11.61 1.45 5.88
N ALA A 64 11.49 0.48 4.98
CA ALA A 64 10.80 0.65 3.71
C ALA A 64 9.32 1.03 3.92
N MET A 65 8.64 0.38 4.85
CA MET A 65 7.24 0.66 5.18
C MET A 65 7.10 2.02 5.89
N GLY A 66 8.02 2.37 6.78
CA GLY A 66 8.05 3.70 7.44
C GLY A 66 8.24 4.84 6.44
N LEU A 67 9.17 4.68 5.49
CA LEU A 67 9.39 5.67 4.43
C LEU A 67 8.21 5.73 3.46
N GLY A 68 7.65 4.58 3.05
CA GLY A 68 6.49 4.53 2.16
C GLY A 68 5.25 5.18 2.76
N THR A 69 4.94 4.89 4.03
CA THR A 69 3.81 5.49 4.75
C THR A 69 4.05 6.98 5.04
N GLY A 70 5.28 7.37 5.39
CA GLY A 70 5.66 8.77 5.56
C GLY A 70 5.51 9.59 4.28
N ALA A 71 6.00 9.08 3.14
CA ALA A 71 5.85 9.72 1.85
C ALA A 71 4.37 9.82 1.42
N ALA A 72 3.59 8.75 1.60
CA ALA A 72 2.15 8.77 1.34
C ALA A 72 1.42 9.83 2.18
N SER A 73 1.82 10.01 3.45
CA SER A 73 1.26 11.05 4.32
C SER A 73 1.56 12.46 3.82
N VAL A 74 2.79 12.73 3.38
CA VAL A 74 3.17 14.04 2.82
C VAL A 74 2.37 14.33 1.54
N ILE A 75 2.27 13.35 0.64
CA ILE A 75 1.51 13.47 -0.61
C ILE A 75 0.02 13.72 -0.31
N ALA A 76 -0.57 12.96 0.63
CA ALA A 76 -1.97 13.14 1.03
C ALA A 76 -2.23 14.54 1.61
N ARG A 77 -1.28 15.06 2.40
CA ARG A 77 -1.39 16.39 3.01
C ARG A 77 -1.30 17.50 1.97
N GLU A 78 -0.49 17.34 0.94
CA GLU A 78 -0.37 18.32 -0.15
C GLU A 78 -1.60 18.33 -1.05
N ILE A 79 -2.09 17.15 -1.46
CA ILE A 79 -3.35 17.01 -2.21
C ILE A 79 -4.53 17.60 -1.41
N GLY A 80 -4.53 17.40 -0.09
CA GLY A 80 -5.57 17.94 0.81
C GLY A 80 -5.59 19.47 0.90
N LYS A 81 -4.41 20.12 0.89
CA LYS A 81 -4.32 21.60 0.90
C LYS A 81 -4.86 22.22 -0.39
N GLU A 82 -4.57 21.61 -1.53
CA GLU A 82 -5.06 22.07 -2.83
C GLU A 82 -6.61 22.08 -2.89
N HIS A 83 -7.25 21.09 -2.25
CA HIS A 83 -8.70 21.01 -2.15
C HIS A 83 -9.29 22.02 -1.15
N GLN A 84 -8.61 22.34 -0.04
CA GLN A 84 -9.07 23.36 0.92
C GLN A 84 -8.97 24.79 0.36
N ALA A 85 -7.87 25.12 -0.34
CA ALA A 85 -7.69 26.43 -0.95
C ALA A 85 -8.75 26.73 -2.04
N SER A 86 -9.22 25.70 -2.75
CA SER A 86 -10.25 25.82 -3.78
C SER A 86 -11.69 25.98 -3.22
N TYR A 87 -11.92 25.60 -1.96
CA TYR A 87 -13.21 25.78 -1.28
C TYR A 87 -13.37 27.16 -0.65
N ASP A 88 -12.28 27.73 -0.13
CA ASP A 88 -12.31 29.04 0.54
C ASP A 88 -12.62 30.19 -0.45
N SER A 89 -12.17 30.07 -1.71
CA SER A 89 -12.44 31.03 -2.77
C SER A 89 -13.87 30.98 -3.36
N ARG A 90 -14.75 30.08 -2.88
CA ARG A 90 -16.15 29.96 -3.36
C ARG A 90 -17.19 30.31 -2.29
N THR A 91 -16.77 30.61 -1.07
CA THR A 91 -17.68 30.92 0.05
C THR A 91 -17.66 32.41 0.43
N THR A 92 -16.93 33.24 -0.35
CA THR A 92 -16.82 34.70 -0.18
C THR A 92 -17.55 35.52 -1.24
N GLU A 93 -18.41 34.92 -2.07
CA GLU A 93 -19.41 35.63 -2.90
C GLU A 93 -20.80 35.58 -2.29
#